data_AF-A0A661ES87-F1
#
_entry.id   AF-A0A661ES87-F1
#
_cell.length_a   1.000
_cell.length_b   1.000
_cell.length_c   1.000
_cell.angle_alpha   90.00
_cell.angle_beta   90.00
_cell.angle_gamma   90.00
#
_symmetry.space_group_name_H-M   'P 1'
#
loop_
_entity.id
_entity.type
_entity.pdbx_description
1 polymer ?
#
loop_
_entity_poly.entity_id
_entity_poly.type
_entity_poly.pdbx_seq_one_letter_code
_entity_poly.pdbx_strand_id
1 'polypeptide(L)'
;MFHQSGGCCDGSSPMCYQRGELVLGDRDIQLGTIGGQPFYIDRQQYLAWGETELMIDVVPGRGGMFSLEGGEGVRFHTRSVAMGRSV
;
A
#
# COMPACT_ATOMS: atom_id res chain seq x y z
N MET A 1 5.80 -9.26 -0.12
CA MET A 1 5.49 -8.24 0.90
C MET A 1 4.89 -7.04 0.21
N PHE A 2 4.08 -6.25 0.91
CA PHE A 2 3.49 -5.04 0.37
C PHE A 2 4.00 -3.81 1.10
N HIS A 3 4.17 -2.72 0.36
CA HIS A 3 4.45 -1.41 0.94
C HIS A 3 3.59 -0.34 0.26
N GLN A 4 2.90 0.44 1.08
CA GLN A 4 2.15 1.59 0.64
C GLN A 4 3.12 2.73 0.36
N SER A 5 3.35 3.03 -0.92
CA SER A 5 4.24 4.12 -1.30
C SER A 5 3.64 5.49 -0.97
N GLY A 6 4.50 6.46 -0.65
CA GLY A 6 4.15 7.87 -0.36
C GLY A 6 4.47 8.84 -1.50
N GLY A 7 4.59 8.37 -2.75
CA GLY A 7 5.13 9.14 -3.88
C GLY A 7 4.21 10.19 -4.50
N CYS A 8 4.82 11.26 -5.02
CA CYS A 8 4.16 12.42 -5.64
C CYS A 8 3.79 12.23 -7.13
N CYS A 9 4.44 11.30 -7.85
CA CYS A 9 4.34 11.26 -9.32
C CYS A 9 3.41 10.17 -9.92
N ASP A 10 3.16 9.05 -9.22
CA ASP A 10 2.25 7.97 -9.70
C ASP A 10 1.10 7.68 -8.71
N GLY A 11 0.88 8.60 -7.76
CA GLY A 11 -0.01 8.40 -6.63
C GLY A 11 0.55 7.40 -5.61
N SER A 12 -0.03 7.42 -4.41
CA SER A 12 0.28 6.46 -3.36
C SER A 12 -0.28 5.08 -3.71
N SER A 13 0.36 4.36 -4.62
CA SER A 13 -0.02 2.99 -4.96
C SER A 13 0.66 2.00 -4.01
N PRO A 14 -0.03 0.92 -3.60
CA PRO A 14 0.62 -0.22 -2.98
C PRO A 14 1.54 -0.89 -3.98
N MET A 15 2.71 -1.28 -3.51
CA MET A 15 3.70 -2.01 -4.30
C MET A 15 3.90 -3.38 -3.67
N CYS A 16 3.95 -4.42 -4.49
CA CYS A 16 4.23 -5.79 -4.09
C CYS A 16 5.67 -6.15 -4.45
N TYR A 17 6.45 -6.58 -3.47
CA TYR A 17 7.85 -6.97 -3.60
C TYR A 17 8.07 -8.41 -3.17
N GLN A 18 9.19 -9.02 -3.55
CA GLN A 18 9.61 -10.27 -2.91
C GLN A 18 9.82 -10.03 -1.40
N ARG A 19 9.58 -11.06 -0.59
CA ARG A 19 9.70 -10.92 0.87
C ARG A 19 11.15 -10.60 1.24
N GLY A 20 11.36 -9.47 1.91
CA GLY A 20 12.67 -8.99 2.35
C GLY A 20 13.45 -8.21 1.30
N GLU A 21 12.89 -8.01 0.10
CA GLU A 21 13.54 -7.22 -0.97
C GLU A 21 13.53 -5.72 -0.66
N LEU A 22 12.40 -5.21 -0.17
CA LEU A 22 12.32 -3.83 0.28
C LEU A 22 12.89 -3.72 1.70
N VAL A 23 13.89 -2.86 1.86
CA VAL A 23 14.41 -2.47 3.18
C VAL A 23 13.44 -1.49 3.82
N LEU A 24 12.86 -1.88 4.96
CA LEU A 24 11.97 -1.04 5.75
C LEU A 24 12.79 -0.07 6.61
N GLY A 25 12.29 1.15 6.76
CA GLY A 25 12.83 2.14 7.70
C GLY A 25 12.17 2.08 9.07
N ASP A 26 12.75 2.79 10.04
CA ASP A 26 12.27 2.82 11.44
C ASP A 26 10.83 3.34 11.62
N ARG A 27 10.32 4.05 10.60
CA ARG A 27 8.98 4.62 10.60
C ARG A 27 7.94 3.75 9.89
N ASP A 28 8.37 2.70 9.20
CA ASP A 28 7.44 1.77 8.57
C ASP A 28 6.74 0.93 9.64
N ILE A 29 5.41 0.89 9.56
CA ILE A 29 4.57 0.09 10.45
C ILE A 29 3.82 -0.96 9.65
N GLN A 30 3.69 -2.16 10.23
CA GLN A 30 2.87 -3.21 9.64
C GLN A 30 1.39 -2.99 10.00
N LEU A 31 0.54 -2.80 9.00
CA LEU A 31 -0.92 -2.64 9.21
C LEU A 31 -1.68 -3.96 9.19
N GLY A 32 -1.14 -4.98 8.52
CA GLY A 32 -1.82 -6.26 8.39
C GLY A 32 -1.14 -7.19 7.40
N THR A 33 -1.94 -8.09 6.81
CA THR A 33 -1.47 -9.07 5.82
C THR A 33 -2.45 -9.20 4.66
N ILE A 34 -1.92 -9.36 3.44
CA ILE A 34 -2.66 -9.68 2.22
C ILE A 34 -2.10 -10.99 1.66
N GLY A 35 -2.94 -12.02 1.52
CA GLY A 35 -2.49 -13.33 1.02
C GLY A 35 -1.34 -13.94 1.83
N GLY A 36 -1.32 -13.72 3.16
CA GLY A 36 -0.24 -14.18 4.04
C GLY A 36 1.08 -13.40 3.93
N GLN A 37 1.10 -12.28 3.18
CA GLN A 37 2.24 -11.38 3.07
C GLN A 37 2.00 -10.10 3.88
N PRO A 38 3.00 -9.60 4.61
CA PRO A 38 2.84 -8.38 5.42
C PRO A 38 2.64 -7.15 4.54
N PHE A 39 1.84 -6.20 5.03
CA PHE A 39 1.58 -4.89 4.41
C PHE A 39 2.10 -3.77 5.31
N TYR A 40 2.99 -2.95 4.76
CA TYR A 40 3.65 -1.85 5.47
C TYR A 40 3.24 -0.49 4.91
N ILE A 41 3.34 0.55 5.74
CA ILE A 41 3.17 1.96 5.37
C ILE A 41 4.09 2.81 6.26
N ASP A 42 4.52 3.98 5.78
CA ASP A 42 5.14 4.97 6.65
C ASP A 42 4.14 5.49 7.70
N ARG A 43 4.54 5.54 8.97
CA ARG A 43 3.68 5.99 10.07
C ARG A 43 3.11 7.40 9.85
N GLN A 44 3.88 8.34 9.32
CA GLN A 44 3.39 9.70 9.10
C GLN A 44 2.34 9.73 7.99
N GLN A 45 2.52 8.92 6.94
CA GLN A 45 1.50 8.75 5.91
C GLN A 45 0.21 8.16 6.49
N TYR A 46 0.31 7.12 7.33
CA TYR A 46 -0.86 6.52 7.97
C TYR A 46 -1.63 7.51 8.86
N LEU A 47 -0.91 8.30 9.66
CA LEU A 47 -1.48 9.35 10.49
C LEU A 47 -2.13 10.45 9.63
N ALA A 48 -1.50 10.85 8.53
CA ALA A 48 -2.05 11.84 7.61
C ALA A 48 -3.34 11.37 6.94
N TRP A 49 -3.55 10.05 6.81
CA TRP A 49 -4.77 9.45 6.28
C TRP A 49 -5.84 9.18 7.35
N GLY A 50 -5.60 9.63 8.59
CA GLY A 50 -6.56 9.57 9.69
C GLY A 50 -6.76 8.18 10.27
N GLU A 51 -5.73 7.33 10.22
CA GLU A 51 -5.77 5.97 10.79
C GLU A 51 -6.95 5.14 10.27
N THR A 52 -7.22 5.24 8.96
CA THR A 52 -8.38 4.61 8.31
C THR A 52 -8.15 3.15 7.97
N GLU A 53 -9.24 2.41 7.79
CA GLU A 53 -9.18 1.07 7.20
C GLU A 53 -8.88 1.19 5.71
N LEU A 54 -7.85 0.47 5.26
CA LEU A 54 -7.37 0.45 3.89
C LEU A 54 -7.82 -0.83 3.19
N MET A 55 -8.51 -0.66 2.07
CA MET A 55 -8.82 -1.74 1.13
C MET A 55 -7.87 -1.65 -0.05
N ILE A 56 -7.25 -2.79 -0.39
CA ILE A 56 -6.31 -2.89 -1.50
C ILE A 56 -6.94 -3.75 -2.60
N ASP A 57 -7.35 -3.10 -3.68
CA ASP A 57 -7.93 -3.77 -4.84
C ASP A 57 -6.86 -4.08 -5.89
N VAL A 58 -7.17 -5.05 -6.75
CA VAL A 58 -6.44 -5.30 -8.00
C VAL A 58 -7.30 -4.77 -9.15
N VAL A 59 -6.77 -3.80 -9.89
CA VAL A 59 -7.49 -3.15 -11.00
C VAL A 59 -6.67 -3.22 -12.29
N PRO A 60 -7.31 -3.17 -13.47
CA PRO A 60 -6.58 -3.06 -14.74
C PRO A 60 -5.70 -1.79 -14.76
N GLY A 61 -4.49 -1.91 -15.28
CA GLY A 61 -3.57 -0.78 -15.42
C GLY A 61 -2.11 -1.18 -15.36
N ARG A 62 -1.23 -0.20 -15.57
CA ARG A 62 0.20 -0.40 -15.42
C ARG A 62 0.55 -0.38 -13.93
N GLY A 63 1.05 -1.50 -13.41
CA GLY A 63 1.63 -1.57 -12.07
C GLY A 63 2.91 -0.73 -11.96
N GLY A 64 3.36 -0.48 -10.74
CA GLY A 64 4.60 0.26 -10.54
C GLY A 64 5.79 -0.52 -11.10
N MET A 65 6.81 0.19 -11.60
CA MET A 65 7.97 -0.40 -12.30
C MET A 65 8.68 -1.50 -11.49
N PHE A 66 8.71 -1.36 -10.16
CA PHE A 66 9.36 -2.31 -9.24
C PHE A 66 8.38 -3.26 -8.55
N SER A 67 7.10 -3.19 -8.90
CA SER A 67 6.07 -4.04 -8.33
C SER A 67 6.00 -5.35 -9.09
N LEU A 68 5.81 -6.47 -8.40
CA LEU A 68 5.79 -7.80 -8.99
C LEU A 68 4.70 -7.96 -10.07
N GLU A 69 3.59 -7.23 -9.98
CA GLU A 69 2.52 -7.22 -10.98
C GLU A 69 2.77 -6.28 -12.18
N GLY A 70 3.88 -5.53 -12.19
CA GLY A 70 4.14 -4.47 -13.18
C GLY A 70 4.07 -4.91 -14.65
N GLY A 71 4.24 -6.20 -14.94
CA GLY A 71 4.10 -6.81 -16.28
C GLY A 71 2.77 -7.51 -16.55
N GLU A 72 1.88 -7.61 -15.56
CA GLU A 72 0.67 -8.44 -15.60
C GLU A 72 -0.57 -7.69 -16.13
N GLY A 73 -0.42 -6.41 -16.51
CA GLY A 73 -1.54 -5.57 -16.98
C GLY A 73 -2.54 -5.16 -15.89
N VAL A 74 -2.19 -5.41 -14.62
CA VAL A 74 -2.94 -4.99 -13.44
C VAL A 74 -2.05 -4.15 -12.52
N ARG A 75 -2.69 -3.48 -11.56
CA ARG A 75 -2.03 -2.73 -10.49
C ARG A 75 -2.82 -2.79 -9.19
N PHE A 76 -2.14 -2.57 -8.07
CA PHE A 76 -2.82 -2.38 -6.79
C PHE A 76 -3.38 -0.96 -6.66
N HIS A 77 -4.56 -0.84 -6.06
CA HIS A 77 -5.21 0.44 -5.79
C HIS A 77 -5.71 0.51 -4.35
N THR A 78 -5.28 1.54 -3.64
CA THR A 78 -5.73 1.80 -2.26
C THR A 78 -7.03 2.59 -2.28
N ARG A 79 -8.05 2.04 -1.63
CA ARG A 79 -9.24 2.76 -1.19
C ARG A 79 -9.23 2.84 0.33
N SER A 80 -9.81 3.90 0.86
CA SER A 80 -10.13 4.00 2.28
C SER A 80 -11.62 4.15 2.45
N VAL A 81 -12.13 3.59 3.54
CA VAL A 81 -13.46 3.92 4.04
C VAL A 81 -13.27 4.95 5.16
N ALA A 82 -13.90 6.11 4.99
CA ALA A 82 -14.01 7.06 6.07
C ALA A 82 -14.87 6.41 7.17
N MET A 83 -14.28 6.11 8.32
CA MET A 83 -15.06 5.78 9.49
C MET A 83 -15.84 7.05 9.87
N GLY A 84 -17.12 7.10 9.52
CA GLY A 84 -18.00 8.18 9.91
C GLY A 84 -17.93 8.31 11.43
N ARG A 85 -17.47 9.46 11.92
CA ARG A 85 -17.65 9.81 13.32
C ARG A 85 -19.16 9.91 13.52
N SER A 86 -19.77 8.86 14.08
CA SER A 86 -21.11 8.98 14.66
C SER A 86 -21.00 10.06 15.73
N VAL A 87 -21.49 11.26 15.41
CA VAL A 87 -21.84 12.30 16.37
C VAL A 87 -23.29 12.12 16.78
#